data_AF-C4Y3K5-F1
#
_entry.id   AF-C4Y3K5-F1
#
_cell.length_a   1.000
_cell.length_b   1.000
_cell.length_c   1.000
_cell.angle_alpha   90.00
_cell.angle_beta   90.00
_cell.angle_gamma   90.00
#
_symmetry.space_group_name_H-M   'P 1'
#
loop_
_entity.id
_entity.type
_entity.pdbx_description
1 polymer ?
#
loop_
_entity_poly.entity_id
_entity_poly.type
_entity_poly.pdbx_seq_one_letter_code
_entity_poly.pdbx_strand_id
1 'polypeptide(L)'
;MFLRQFSTSPALLKGKVLPELKNAQEISQFLRKSTWNVHDLIPSKEHITNEVDSRVVRKMLRLSGLDENLPEPELNRWAEMLNTHVAFINHVSDLHSSTKGEIGSSVFRLLASDHKPESPLTLKELLRQVDEISDHVSDQRGERGFDTSELRTRINRAKSTAEKE
;
A
#
# COMPACT_ATOMS: atom_id res chain seq x y z
N MET A 1 2.65 -24.38 -29.37
CA MET A 1 2.84 -23.79 -28.03
C MET A 1 1.50 -23.12 -27.66
N PHE A 2 0.68 -23.77 -26.82
CA PHE A 2 -0.69 -23.29 -26.55
C PHE A 2 -0.65 -22.15 -25.52
N LEU A 3 -1.00 -20.94 -25.94
CA LEU A 3 -1.23 -19.80 -25.05
C LEU A 3 -2.45 -20.12 -24.16
N ARG A 4 -2.22 -20.34 -22.87
CA ARG A 4 -3.30 -20.47 -21.89
C ARG A 4 -3.79 -19.08 -21.53
N GLN A 5 -4.96 -18.68 -22.06
CA GLN A 5 -5.61 -17.45 -21.65
C GLN A 5 -6.22 -17.61 -20.25
N PHE A 6 -5.93 -16.65 -19.37
CA PHE A 6 -6.54 -16.52 -18.06
C PHE A 6 -7.81 -15.68 -18.18
N SER A 7 -8.93 -16.23 -17.70
CA SER A 7 -10.17 -15.48 -17.49
C SER A 7 -10.51 -15.56 -16.01
N THR A 8 -10.19 -14.52 -15.26
CA THR A 8 -10.63 -14.35 -13.87
C THR A 8 -11.92 -13.54 -13.86
N SER A 9 -12.96 -14.03 -13.18
CA SER A 9 -14.19 -13.27 -12.97
C SER A 9 -14.25 -12.83 -11.50
N PRO A 10 -14.38 -11.53 -11.21
CA PRO A 10 -14.48 -11.02 -9.84
C PRO A 10 -15.76 -11.50 -9.13
N ALA A 11 -16.76 -12.02 -9.85
CA ALA A 11 -18.00 -12.52 -9.25
C ALA A 11 -17.85 -13.87 -8.52
N LEU A 12 -16.78 -14.64 -8.80
CA LEU A 12 -16.58 -16.00 -8.26
C LEU A 12 -15.71 -16.05 -6.99
N LEU A 13 -15.03 -14.97 -6.62
CA LEU A 13 -14.00 -14.93 -5.57
C LEU A 13 -14.53 -14.57 -4.17
N LYS A 14 -15.71 -15.06 -3.78
CA LYS A 14 -16.11 -15.08 -2.36
C LYS A 14 -15.61 -16.38 -1.73
N GLY A 15 -15.01 -16.28 -0.54
CA GLY A 15 -14.64 -17.47 0.23
C GLY A 15 -15.85 -18.38 0.43
N LYS A 16 -15.77 -19.61 -0.10
CA LYS A 16 -16.83 -20.62 0.01
C LYS A 16 -16.39 -21.68 1.01
N VAL A 17 -17.14 -21.83 2.10
CA VAL A 17 -16.99 -22.97 3.00
C VAL A 17 -17.63 -24.19 2.33
N LEU A 18 -16.85 -25.25 2.14
CA LEU A 18 -17.32 -26.51 1.59
C LEU A 18 -17.88 -27.41 2.70
N PRO A 19 -18.70 -28.43 2.37
CA PRO A 19 -19.18 -29.41 3.34
C PRO A 19 -18.04 -30.10 4.10
N GLU A 20 -18.32 -30.57 5.31
CA GLU A 20 -17.36 -31.30 6.15
C GLU A 20 -16.88 -32.59 5.47
N LEU A 21 -15.57 -32.82 5.46
CA LEU A 21 -14.93 -34.03 4.93
C LEU A 21 -14.91 -35.10 6.03
N LYS A 22 -15.52 -36.27 5.77
CA LYS A 22 -15.80 -37.29 6.79
C LYS A 22 -14.72 -38.35 6.95
N ASN A 23 -13.91 -38.58 5.91
CA ASN A 23 -12.93 -39.68 5.89
C ASN A 23 -11.64 -39.30 5.14
N ALA A 24 -10.57 -40.07 5.40
CA ALA A 24 -9.26 -39.85 4.79
C ALA A 24 -9.28 -39.98 3.26
N GLN A 25 -10.17 -40.81 2.72
CA GLN A 25 -10.35 -41.00 1.28
C GLN A 25 -10.88 -39.72 0.63
N GLU A 26 -11.87 -39.05 1.22
CA GLU A 26 -12.41 -37.77 0.76
C GLU A 26 -11.36 -36.66 0.79
N ILE A 27 -10.53 -36.60 1.84
CA ILE A 27 -9.39 -35.66 1.91
C ILE A 27 -8.41 -35.92 0.75
N SER A 28 -8.04 -37.18 0.52
CA SER A 28 -7.11 -37.54 -0.55
C SER A 28 -7.65 -37.21 -1.94
N GLN A 29 -8.96 -37.37 -2.16
CA GLN A 29 -9.63 -37.00 -3.40
C GLN A 29 -9.68 -35.47 -3.57
N PHE A 30 -9.95 -34.73 -2.50
CA PHE A 30 -9.95 -33.27 -2.50
C PHE A 30 -8.57 -32.70 -2.86
N LEU A 31 -7.49 -33.22 -2.27
CA LEU A 31 -6.11 -32.79 -2.56
C LEU A 31 -5.65 -33.17 -3.98
N ARG A 32 -6.18 -34.26 -4.55
CA ARG A 32 -5.91 -34.67 -5.93
C ARG A 32 -6.73 -33.91 -6.97
N LYS A 33 -7.69 -33.08 -6.54
CA LYS A 33 -8.44 -32.24 -7.45
C LYS A 33 -7.47 -31.31 -8.17
N SER A 34 -7.48 -31.35 -9.50
CA SER A 34 -6.67 -30.45 -10.32
C SER A 34 -7.08 -29.02 -10.03
N THR A 35 -6.25 -28.38 -9.21
CA THR A 35 -6.35 -26.97 -8.83
C THR A 35 -5.00 -26.35 -9.17
N TRP A 36 -5.01 -25.06 -9.49
CA TRP A 36 -3.80 -24.34 -9.83
C TRP A 36 -2.94 -24.21 -8.57
N ASN A 37 -1.62 -24.37 -8.71
CA ASN A 37 -0.73 -24.04 -7.61
C ASN A 37 -0.57 -22.53 -7.53
N VAL A 38 -0.40 -22.00 -6.30
CA VAL A 38 -0.12 -20.58 -6.11
C VAL A 38 1.18 -20.17 -6.82
N HIS A 39 2.14 -21.09 -6.94
CA HIS A 39 3.38 -20.86 -7.68
C HIS A 39 3.16 -20.59 -9.17
N ASP A 40 2.10 -21.13 -9.78
CA ASP A 40 1.79 -20.92 -11.19
C ASP A 40 1.19 -19.52 -11.45
N LEU A 41 0.76 -18.82 -10.39
CA LEU A 41 0.27 -17.43 -10.48
C LEU A 41 1.42 -16.42 -10.49
N ILE A 42 2.63 -16.81 -10.11
CA ILE A 42 3.78 -15.91 -10.10
C ILE A 42 4.38 -15.86 -11.52
N PRO A 43 4.53 -14.67 -12.14
CA PRO A 43 5.12 -14.56 -13.47
C PRO A 43 6.51 -15.22 -13.52
N SER A 44 6.69 -16.17 -14.44
CA SER A 44 7.99 -16.78 -14.68
C SER A 44 8.95 -15.76 -15.30
N LYS A 45 10.24 -15.81 -14.94
CA LYS A 45 11.26 -14.85 -15.38
C LYS A 45 11.32 -14.64 -16.89
N GLU A 46 11.02 -15.69 -17.65
CA GLU A 46 11.01 -15.69 -19.12
C GLU A 46 9.95 -14.77 -19.76
N HIS A 47 8.91 -14.41 -19.00
CA HIS A 47 7.76 -13.63 -19.50
C HIS A 47 7.71 -12.21 -18.93
N ILE A 48 8.74 -11.79 -18.18
CA ILE A 48 8.82 -10.45 -17.62
C ILE A 48 9.29 -9.49 -18.71
N THR A 49 8.47 -8.51 -19.06
CA THR A 49 8.91 -7.37 -19.87
C THR A 49 9.88 -6.54 -19.03
N ASN A 50 11.13 -6.43 -19.47
CA ASN A 50 12.16 -5.66 -18.77
C ASN A 50 11.83 -4.16 -18.83
N GLU A 51 11.10 -3.65 -17.83
CA GLU A 51 10.77 -2.22 -17.71
C GLU A 51 11.87 -1.44 -16.97
N VAL A 52 12.59 -2.10 -16.07
CA VAL A 52 13.60 -1.49 -15.20
C VAL A 52 14.99 -1.69 -15.79
N ASP A 53 15.63 -0.58 -16.16
CA ASP A 53 17.03 -0.50 -16.56
C ASP A 53 17.93 -0.07 -15.37
N SER A 54 19.23 -0.32 -15.48
CA SER A 54 20.30 0.12 -14.58
C SER A 54 20.21 1.60 -14.15
N ARG A 55 19.78 2.48 -15.07
CA ARG A 55 19.55 3.92 -14.80
C ARG A 55 18.45 4.16 -13.76
N VAL A 56 17.39 3.35 -13.82
CA VAL A 56 16.27 3.43 -12.86
C VAL A 56 16.73 2.94 -11.49
N VAL A 57 17.52 1.87 -11.46
CA VAL A 57 18.12 1.34 -10.22
C VAL A 57 18.99 2.40 -9.54
N ARG A 58 19.91 3.05 -10.27
CA ARG A 58 20.73 4.15 -9.71
C ARG A 58 19.87 5.29 -9.17
N LYS A 59 18.84 5.69 -9.91
CA LYS A 59 17.90 6.73 -9.46
C LYS A 59 17.19 6.32 -8.16
N MET A 60 16.78 5.05 -8.03
CA MET A 60 16.13 4.54 -6.81
C MET A 60 17.09 4.45 -5.63
N LEU A 61 18.34 4.04 -5.85
CA LEU A 61 19.39 4.05 -4.81
C LEU A 61 19.59 5.47 -4.28
N ARG A 62 19.74 6.45 -5.18
CA ARG A 62 19.88 7.87 -4.82
C ARG A 62 18.69 8.40 -4.02
N LEU A 63 17.45 8.06 -4.41
CA LEU A 63 16.24 8.49 -3.69
C LEU A 63 16.09 7.81 -2.32
N SER A 64 16.61 6.59 -2.19
CA SER A 64 16.64 5.83 -0.94
C SER A 64 17.77 6.25 0.01
N GLY A 65 18.65 7.17 -0.41
CA GLY A 65 19.84 7.55 0.35
C GLY A 65 20.92 6.47 0.41
N LEU A 66 20.92 5.55 -0.56
CA LEU A 66 21.93 4.49 -0.71
C LEU A 66 23.01 4.89 -1.71
N ASP A 67 24.19 4.26 -1.60
CA ASP A 67 25.30 4.51 -2.52
C ASP A 67 24.93 4.10 -3.95
N GLU A 68 25.20 4.99 -4.90
CA GLU A 68 24.96 4.78 -6.33
C GLU A 68 26.15 4.14 -7.06
N ASN A 69 27.33 4.10 -6.43
CA ASN A 69 28.58 3.64 -7.03
C ASN A 69 28.76 2.12 -6.94
N LEU A 70 27.74 1.37 -7.36
CA LEU A 70 27.81 -0.09 -7.42
C LEU A 70 28.41 -0.57 -8.75
N PRO A 71 29.14 -1.71 -8.74
CA PRO A 71 29.62 -2.33 -9.97
C PRO A 71 28.44 -2.75 -10.87
N GLU A 72 28.58 -2.62 -12.19
CA GLU A 72 27.56 -3.01 -13.19
C GLU A 72 26.91 -4.39 -12.99
N PRO A 73 27.62 -5.49 -12.66
CA PRO A 73 26.97 -6.78 -12.41
C PRO A 73 25.96 -6.73 -11.26
N GLU A 74 26.22 -5.91 -10.24
CA GLU A 74 25.31 -5.74 -9.12
C GLU A 74 24.09 -4.93 -9.55
N LEU A 75 24.27 -3.84 -10.30
CA LEU A 75 23.17 -3.05 -10.87
C LEU A 75 22.23 -3.90 -11.73
N ASN A 76 22.77 -4.80 -12.55
CA ASN A 76 21.97 -5.72 -13.36
C ASN A 76 21.18 -6.70 -12.51
N ARG A 77 21.79 -7.25 -11.45
CA ARG A 77 21.08 -8.11 -10.49
C ARG A 77 19.91 -7.38 -9.83
N TRP A 78 20.12 -6.13 -9.40
CA TRP A 78 19.05 -5.29 -8.85
C TRP A 78 17.95 -5.02 -9.86
N ALA A 79 18.30 -4.76 -11.13
CA ALA A 79 17.33 -4.56 -12.20
C ALA A 79 16.47 -5.82 -12.43
N GLU A 80 17.07 -7.01 -12.49
CA GLU A 80 16.34 -8.29 -12.61
C GLU A 80 15.39 -8.54 -11.43
N MET A 81 15.86 -8.31 -10.21
CA MET A 81 15.05 -8.46 -9.00
C MET A 81 13.88 -7.47 -9.00
N LEU A 82 14.13 -6.22 -9.35
CA LEU A 82 13.11 -5.19 -9.37
C LEU A 82 12.07 -5.44 -10.47
N ASN A 83 12.48 -5.90 -11.66
CA ASN A 83 11.56 -6.35 -12.70
C ASN A 83 10.66 -7.50 -12.21
N THR A 84 11.21 -8.46 -11.46
CA THR A 84 10.42 -9.54 -10.85
C THR A 84 9.39 -9.01 -9.86
N HIS A 85 9.77 -8.05 -9.01
CA HIS A 85 8.85 -7.43 -8.06
C HIS A 85 7.76 -6.61 -8.77
N VAL A 86 8.12 -5.81 -9.77
CA VAL A 86 7.16 -5.00 -10.54
C VAL A 86 6.18 -5.89 -11.30
N ALA A 87 6.65 -6.97 -11.94
CA ALA A 87 5.79 -7.92 -12.63
C ALA A 87 4.79 -8.59 -11.66
N PHE A 88 5.24 -8.96 -10.47
CA PHE A 88 4.38 -9.51 -9.44
C PHE A 88 3.32 -8.49 -8.96
N ILE A 89 3.74 -7.26 -8.69
CA ILE A 89 2.83 -6.18 -8.26
C ILE A 89 1.79 -5.85 -9.34
N ASN A 90 2.21 -5.80 -10.61
CA ASN A 90 1.30 -5.58 -11.74
C ASN A 90 0.30 -6.73 -11.85
N HIS A 91 0.74 -7.98 -11.68
CA HIS A 91 -0.17 -9.14 -11.65
C HIS A 91 -1.22 -9.05 -10.52
N VAL A 92 -0.80 -8.66 -9.31
CA VAL A 92 -1.71 -8.43 -8.17
C VAL A 92 -2.66 -7.25 -8.43
N SER A 93 -2.18 -6.21 -9.11
CA SER A 93 -2.99 -5.04 -9.45
C SER A 93 -4.05 -5.36 -10.50
N ASP A 94 -3.70 -6.15 -11.52
CA ASP A 94 -4.61 -6.66 -12.55
C ASP A 94 -5.71 -7.56 -11.97
N LEU A 95 -5.43 -8.28 -10.88
CA LEU A 95 -6.42 -9.05 -10.13
C LEU A 95 -7.46 -8.18 -9.42
N HIS A 96 -7.17 -6.89 -9.20
CA HIS A 96 -8.03 -5.96 -8.48
C HIS A 96 -8.63 -4.87 -9.36
N SER A 97 -8.11 -4.64 -10.56
CA SER A 97 -8.72 -3.77 -11.56
C SER A 97 -9.76 -4.57 -12.35
N SER A 98 -11.03 -4.32 -12.05
CA SER A 98 -12.14 -4.79 -12.92
C SER A 98 -12.12 -4.13 -14.31
N THR A 99 -11.25 -3.14 -14.50
CA THR A 99 -10.98 -2.39 -15.72
C THR A 99 -9.59 -2.74 -16.27
N LYS A 100 -9.54 -3.60 -17.30
CA LYS A 100 -8.32 -3.83 -18.09
C LYS A 100 -7.85 -2.49 -18.68
N GLY A 101 -6.67 -2.00 -18.29
CA GLY A 101 -6.01 -0.90 -19.03
C GLY A 101 -5.29 0.17 -18.21
N GLU A 102 -5.37 0.18 -16.88
CA GLU A 102 -4.58 1.11 -16.08
C GLU A 102 -3.28 0.45 -15.64
N ILE A 103 -2.17 0.91 -16.23
CA ILE A 103 -0.81 0.54 -15.83
C ILE A 103 -0.67 0.79 -14.33
N GLY A 104 -0.51 -0.30 -13.55
CA GLY A 104 -0.44 -0.27 -12.09
C GLY A 104 0.66 0.64 -11.53
N SER A 105 1.62 1.07 -12.36
CA SER A 105 2.64 2.05 -11.97
C SER A 105 2.08 3.47 -11.73
N SER A 106 0.87 3.80 -12.19
CA SER A 106 0.24 5.12 -11.96
C SER A 106 -0.65 5.17 -10.72
N VAL A 107 -1.04 3.99 -10.21
CA VAL A 107 -1.95 3.90 -9.06
C VAL A 107 -1.10 3.69 -7.82
N PHE A 108 -0.63 4.82 -7.24
CA PHE A 108 -0.32 4.84 -5.83
C PHE A 108 -1.61 4.46 -5.10
N ARG A 109 -1.80 3.17 -4.80
CA ARG A 109 -2.74 2.77 -3.77
C ARG A 109 -2.14 3.33 -2.50
N LEU A 110 -2.59 4.53 -2.15
CA LEU A 110 -3.02 4.74 -0.77
C LEU A 110 -3.93 3.53 -0.52
N LEU A 111 -3.36 2.47 0.06
CA LEU A 111 -4.14 1.61 0.92
C LEU A 111 -4.90 2.64 1.74
N ALA A 112 -6.22 2.70 1.53
CA ALA A 112 -7.08 3.32 2.49
C ALA A 112 -6.73 2.53 3.73
N SER A 113 -5.80 3.08 4.50
CA SER A 113 -5.40 2.50 5.74
C SER A 113 -6.73 2.32 6.46
N ASP A 114 -6.81 1.23 7.19
CA ASP A 114 -7.93 0.88 8.04
C ASP A 114 -8.18 1.94 9.14
N HIS A 115 -7.73 3.19 8.93
CA HIS A 115 -8.46 4.42 9.25
C HIS A 115 -9.93 4.27 8.83
N LYS A 116 -10.71 3.55 9.64
CA LYS A 116 -12.06 4.00 9.92
C LYS A 116 -11.94 5.51 10.12
N PRO A 117 -12.59 6.35 9.29
CA PRO A 117 -12.49 7.78 9.51
C PRO A 117 -12.88 7.99 10.96
N GLU A 118 -11.96 8.56 11.75
CA GLU A 118 -12.32 9.01 13.09
C GLU A 118 -13.56 9.90 12.92
N SER A 119 -14.49 9.81 13.87
CA SER A 119 -15.69 10.65 13.87
C SER A 119 -15.29 12.07 13.49
N PRO A 120 -15.92 12.67 12.47
CA PRO A 120 -15.42 13.89 11.86
C PRO A 120 -15.16 14.93 12.95
N LEU A 121 -13.97 15.53 12.91
CA LEU A 121 -13.56 16.52 13.91
C LEU A 121 -14.52 17.72 13.83
N THR A 122 -15.42 17.82 14.80
CA THR A 122 -16.37 18.94 14.87
C THR A 122 -15.64 20.21 15.29
N LEU A 123 -16.15 21.40 14.92
CA LEU A 123 -15.55 22.66 15.37
C LEU A 123 -15.46 22.76 16.89
N LYS A 124 -16.48 22.25 17.61
CA LYS A 124 -16.48 22.19 19.09
C LYS A 124 -15.32 21.35 19.62
N GLU A 125 -15.07 20.21 18.99
CA GLU A 125 -13.98 19.31 19.36
C GLU A 125 -12.62 19.92 19.01
N LEU A 126 -12.49 20.57 17.85
CA LEU A 126 -11.28 21.30 17.48
C LEU A 126 -10.97 22.42 18.48
N LEU A 127 -11.96 23.23 18.86
CA LEU A 127 -11.78 24.31 19.84
C LEU A 127 -11.39 23.76 21.22
N ARG A 128 -11.99 22.64 21.65
CA ARG A 128 -11.64 21.96 22.89
C ARG A 128 -10.18 21.48 22.86
N GLN A 129 -9.76 20.81 21.79
CA GLN A 129 -8.38 20.32 21.63
C GLN A 129 -7.36 21.46 21.62
N VAL A 130 -7.69 22.57 20.98
CA VAL A 130 -6.87 23.79 20.98
C VAL A 130 -6.67 24.34 22.40
N ASP A 131 -7.74 24.39 23.19
CA ASP A 131 -7.68 24.92 24.54
C ASP A 131 -6.82 24.01 25.44
N GLU A 132 -6.81 22.70 25.19
CA GLU A 132 -6.04 21.66 25.91
C GLU A 132 -4.58 21.49 25.44
N ILE A 133 -4.12 22.17 24.38
CA ILE A 133 -2.74 22.01 23.87
C ILE A 133 -1.71 22.24 24.98
N SER A 134 -1.93 23.22 25.87
CA SER A 134 -1.03 23.50 26.99
C SER A 134 -0.84 22.32 27.93
N ASP A 135 -1.88 21.50 28.07
CA ASP A 135 -1.92 20.39 29.01
C ASP A 135 -1.29 19.12 28.40
N HIS A 136 -1.15 19.12 27.07
CA HIS A 136 -0.53 18.05 26.29
C HIS A 136 0.92 18.30 25.91
N VAL A 137 1.47 19.50 26.17
CA VAL A 137 2.90 19.77 26.00
C VAL A 137 3.69 18.84 26.92
N SER A 138 4.42 17.90 26.33
CA SER A 138 5.11 16.85 27.07
C SER A 138 6.62 16.97 26.94
N ASP A 139 7.31 17.11 28.06
CA ASP A 139 8.77 17.05 28.14
C ASP A 139 9.34 15.73 27.59
N GLN A 140 8.56 14.63 27.65
CA GLN A 140 8.94 13.33 27.12
C GLN A 140 8.94 13.29 25.59
N ARG A 141 8.13 14.14 24.94
CA ARG A 141 8.09 14.29 23.47
C ARG A 141 9.13 15.29 22.96
N GLY A 142 9.92 15.89 23.84
CA GLY A 142 10.92 16.91 23.48
C GLY A 142 10.32 18.30 23.23
N GLU A 143 9.07 18.54 23.65
CA GLU A 143 8.35 19.81 23.43
C GLU A 143 8.75 20.92 24.44
N ARG A 144 9.98 20.87 24.97
CA ARG A 144 10.47 21.88 25.91
C ARG A 144 10.58 23.24 25.22
N GLY A 145 9.90 24.25 25.75
CA GLY A 145 9.90 25.61 25.21
C GLY A 145 8.81 25.88 24.17
N PHE A 146 7.89 24.93 23.94
CA PHE A 146 6.70 25.19 23.13
C PHE A 146 5.70 26.06 23.92
N ASP A 147 5.78 27.38 23.74
CA ASP A 147 4.83 28.31 24.34
C ASP A 147 3.54 28.38 23.50
N THR A 148 2.42 27.99 24.11
CA THR A 148 1.09 28.03 23.49
C THR A 148 0.43 29.42 23.56
N SER A 149 1.06 30.40 24.22
CA SER A 149 0.50 31.74 24.44
C SER A 149 0.22 32.49 23.13
N GLU A 150 1.12 32.42 22.15
CA GLU A 150 0.94 33.07 20.85
C GLU A 150 -0.20 32.43 20.06
N LEU A 151 -0.31 31.10 20.12
CA LEU A 151 -1.37 30.34 19.48
C LEU A 151 -2.74 30.74 20.05
N ARG A 152 -2.89 30.79 21.37
CA ARG A 152 -4.11 31.25 22.04
C ARG A 152 -4.47 32.69 21.67
N THR A 153 -3.47 33.57 21.58
CA THR A 153 -3.68 34.98 21.20
C THR A 153 -4.23 35.10 19.77
N ARG A 154 -3.67 34.33 18.82
CA ARG A 154 -4.16 34.31 17.43
C ARG A 154 -5.58 33.75 17.34
N ILE A 155 -5.89 32.71 18.11
CA ILE A 155 -7.21 32.07 18.09
C ILE A 155 -8.28 32.97 18.72
N ASN A 156 -7.96 33.68 19.80
CA ASN A 156 -8.89 34.66 20.37
C ASN A 156 -9.16 35.84 19.43
N ARG A 157 -8.15 36.28 18.66
CA ARG A 157 -8.36 37.26 17.58
C ARG A 157 -9.27 36.72 16.47
N ALA A 158 -9.09 35.46 16.07
CA ALA A 158 -9.96 34.82 15.09
C ALA A 158 -11.41 34.65 15.59
N LYS A 159 -11.61 34.17 16.83
CA LYS A 159 -12.94 34.04 17.47
C LYS A 159 -13.67 35.39 17.51
N SER A 160 -12.99 36.44 17.96
CA SER A 160 -13.57 37.80 18.03
C SER A 160 -13.83 38.47 16.67
N THR A 161 -13.23 37.97 15.59
CA THR A 161 -13.55 38.44 14.23
C THR A 161 -14.78 37.70 13.69
N ALA A 162 -14.88 36.40 13.95
CA ALA A 162 -16.02 35.58 13.53
C ALA A 162 -17.33 35.89 14.29
N GLU A 163 -17.25 36.38 15.53
CA GLU A 163 -18.43 36.81 16.31
C GLU A 163 -18.91 38.24 15.97
N LYS A 164 -18.17 38.98 15.13
CA LYS A 164 -18.52 40.35 14.72
C LYS A 164 -19.14 40.45 13.31
N GLU A 165 -19.25 39.32 12.60
CA GLU A 165 -19.98 39.19 11.33
C GLU A 165 -21.34 38.49 11.57
#